data_AF-A0AAJ4D3K0-F1
#
_entry.id   AF-A0AAJ4D3K0-F1
#
_cell.length_a   1.000
_cell.length_b   1.000
_cell.length_c   1.000
_cell.angle_alpha   90.00
_cell.angle_beta   90.00
_cell.angle_gamma   90.00
#
_symmetry.space_group_name_H-M   'P 1'
#
loop_
_entity.id
_entity.type
_entity.pdbx_description
1 polymer ?
#
loop_
_entity_poly.entity_id
_entity_poly.type
_entity_poly.pdbx_seq_one_letter_code
_entity_poly.pdbx_strand_id
1 'polypeptide(L)'
;MSDIARGSEVGAGGTLARKGSDFSGHVNDAHKASKAKIQESIQRVEKGIETGKGVRKGNIRSDVEKTNKAERVISETDRAKLNGWKYAPSDELYLKYKHVYDNPKYFKQETGEINWPGTNGDPNIDGFVNGEYKIETLKPGLEIDRFGSNPGGQYFSPAGSSYESRALPPHMSEQPYTKYRVVKEFQVRSGKIAPWFDEVGEGIQYNSQLEIVDDFGNMQKATVKNLLDFGYIEIIE
;
A
#
# COMPACT_ATOMS: atom_id res chain seq x y z
N MET A 1 1.83 24.85 -46.02
CA MET A 1 1.08 26.07 -46.37
C MET A 1 0.00 26.19 -45.30
N SER A 2 0.11 27.04 -44.29
CA SER A 2 0.28 28.49 -44.37
C SER A 2 1.11 29.06 -43.22
N ASP A 3 1.74 30.17 -43.57
CA ASP A 3 2.74 30.97 -42.89
C ASP A 3 2.20 31.98 -41.85
N ILE A 4 3.05 32.26 -40.86
CA ILE A 4 3.49 33.58 -40.35
C ILE A 4 2.43 34.58 -39.83
N ALA A 5 2.59 34.98 -38.55
CA ALA A 5 2.74 36.41 -38.18
C ALA A 5 3.31 36.59 -36.76
N ARG A 6 4.39 37.39 -36.70
CA ARG A 6 5.05 37.96 -35.52
C ARG A 6 4.41 39.29 -35.12
N GLY A 7 4.61 39.67 -33.85
CA GLY A 7 4.73 41.05 -33.36
C GLY A 7 3.62 41.47 -32.39
N SER A 8 3.82 42.30 -31.37
CA SER A 8 5.00 42.91 -30.74
C SER A 8 4.55 43.46 -29.36
N GLU A 9 5.44 43.37 -28.39
CA GLU A 9 5.70 44.18 -27.18
C GLU A 9 4.64 45.02 -26.41
N VAL A 10 4.65 44.75 -25.10
CA VAL A 10 4.70 45.59 -23.86
C VAL A 10 3.55 46.53 -23.43
N GLY A 11 3.09 46.27 -22.20
CA GLY A 11 2.29 47.17 -21.36
C GLY A 11 2.07 46.60 -19.95
N ALA A 12 2.92 47.03 -19.02
CA ALA A 12 2.96 46.92 -17.55
C ALA A 12 1.78 46.30 -16.75
N GLY A 13 2.16 45.51 -15.73
CA GLY A 13 1.57 45.59 -14.39
C GLY A 13 0.58 44.48 -14.00
N GLY A 14 1.05 43.47 -13.26
CA GLY A 14 0.16 42.53 -12.57
C GLY A 14 0.85 41.25 -12.11
N THR A 15 1.58 41.30 -11.00
CA THR A 15 2.06 40.11 -10.29
C THR A 15 0.86 39.39 -9.67
N LEU A 16 0.35 38.34 -10.32
CA LEU A 16 -0.60 37.40 -9.70
C LEU A 16 0.18 36.24 -9.08
N ALA A 17 0.48 36.41 -7.79
CA ALA A 17 0.96 35.35 -6.92
C ALA A 17 -0.08 34.22 -6.87
N ARG A 18 0.30 33.00 -7.29
CA ARG A 18 -0.48 31.80 -7.02
C ARG A 18 -0.45 31.55 -5.51
N LYS A 19 -1.63 31.66 -4.90
CA LYS A 19 -1.86 31.39 -3.47
C LYS A 19 -1.62 29.90 -3.22
N GLY A 20 -0.48 29.57 -2.62
CA GLY A 20 -0.19 28.21 -2.14
C GLY A 20 -1.20 27.82 -1.07
N SER A 21 -1.83 26.66 -1.23
CA SER A 21 -2.63 26.06 -0.17
C SER A 21 -1.69 25.43 0.85
N ASP A 22 -1.58 26.06 2.03
CA ASP A 22 -0.86 25.55 3.20
C ASP A 22 -1.51 24.25 3.71
N PHE A 23 -1.07 23.13 3.14
CA PHE A 23 -1.44 21.79 3.58
C PHE A 23 -0.86 21.45 4.97
N SER A 24 0.27 22.09 5.33
CA SER A 24 0.95 21.86 6.62
C SER A 24 0.18 22.44 7.83
N GLY A 25 -0.55 23.55 7.65
CA GLY A 25 -1.34 24.16 8.72
C GLY A 25 -2.52 23.29 9.18
N HIS A 26 -3.26 22.72 8.21
CA HIS A 26 -4.48 21.96 8.48
C HIS A 26 -4.24 20.64 9.24
N VAL A 27 -3.10 19.97 8.98
CA VAL A 27 -2.75 18.71 9.67
C VAL A 27 -2.35 18.99 11.12
N ASN A 28 -1.61 20.09 11.35
CA ASN A 28 -1.24 20.52 12.69
C ASN A 28 -2.46 20.96 13.53
N ASP A 29 -3.42 21.64 12.91
CA ASP A 29 -4.66 22.05 13.56
C ASP A 29 -5.56 20.86 13.91
N ALA A 30 -5.67 19.86 13.01
CA ALA A 30 -6.40 18.63 13.29
C ALA A 30 -5.75 17.81 14.42
N HIS A 31 -4.40 17.73 14.44
CA HIS A 31 -3.67 17.03 15.49
C HIS A 31 -3.77 17.76 16.85
N LYS A 32 -3.74 19.10 16.83
CA LYS A 32 -3.94 19.94 18.03
C LYS A 32 -5.37 19.84 18.56
N ALA A 33 -6.36 19.83 17.68
CA ALA A 33 -7.77 19.64 18.05
C ALA A 33 -8.02 18.24 18.64
N SER A 34 -7.36 17.20 18.10
CA SER A 34 -7.43 15.84 18.66
C SER A 34 -6.82 15.77 20.06
N LYS A 35 -5.62 16.35 20.27
CA LYS A 35 -4.99 16.44 21.59
C LYS A 35 -5.83 17.22 22.61
N ALA A 36 -6.48 18.31 22.20
CA ALA A 36 -7.36 19.08 23.07
C ALA A 36 -8.59 18.28 23.52
N LYS A 37 -9.23 17.54 22.61
CA LYS A 37 -10.39 16.67 22.94
C LYS A 37 -10.02 15.54 23.90
N ILE A 38 -8.81 14.97 23.76
CA ILE A 38 -8.29 13.95 24.66
C ILE A 38 -8.03 14.54 26.06
N GLN A 39 -7.42 15.73 26.14
CA GLN A 39 -7.19 16.41 27.41
C GLN A 39 -8.50 16.79 28.13
N GLU A 40 -9.52 17.26 27.41
CA GLU A 40 -10.83 17.55 28.00
C GLU A 40 -11.56 16.30 28.51
N SER A 41 -11.34 15.14 27.88
CA SER A 41 -11.92 13.88 28.32
C SER A 41 -11.20 13.33 29.55
N ILE A 42 -9.87 13.47 29.63
CA ILE A 42 -9.07 13.14 30.83
C ILE A 42 -9.49 14.04 32.01
N GLN A 43 -9.56 15.36 31.82
CA GLN A 43 -9.96 16.29 32.89
C GLN A 43 -11.39 16.02 33.40
N ARG A 44 -12.31 15.59 32.51
CA ARG A 44 -13.67 15.18 32.93
C ARG A 44 -13.65 13.94 33.81
N VAL A 45 -12.79 12.97 33.49
CA VAL A 45 -12.63 11.75 34.28
C VAL A 45 -12.00 12.06 35.64
N GLU A 46 -10.95 12.88 35.67
CA GLU A 46 -10.27 13.31 36.91
C GLU A 46 -11.20 14.09 37.84
N LYS A 47 -11.97 15.04 37.30
CA LYS A 47 -12.96 15.80 38.07
C LYS A 47 -14.11 14.92 38.59
N GLY A 48 -14.44 13.84 37.87
CA GLY A 48 -15.39 12.83 38.31
C GLY A 48 -14.88 12.01 39.50
N ILE A 49 -13.57 11.75 39.55
CA ILE A 49 -12.89 11.04 40.64
C ILE A 49 -12.80 11.94 41.89
N GLU A 50 -12.45 13.22 41.73
CA GLU A 50 -12.32 14.17 42.84
C GLU A 50 -13.65 14.52 43.53
N THR A 51 -14.76 14.56 42.78
CA THR A 51 -16.07 14.97 43.33
C THR A 51 -16.81 13.86 44.09
N GLY A 52 -16.20 12.68 44.29
CA GLY A 52 -16.78 11.60 45.08
C GLY A 52 -18.08 11.02 44.52
N LYS A 53 -18.49 11.41 43.30
CA LYS A 53 -19.54 10.73 42.52
C LYS A 53 -18.96 9.44 41.97
N GLY A 54 -18.75 8.48 42.87
CA GLY A 54 -18.24 7.16 42.55
C GLY A 54 -19.01 6.57 41.38
N VAL A 55 -18.27 6.26 40.31
CA VAL A 55 -18.71 5.31 39.28
C VAL A 55 -19.27 4.11 40.02
N ARG A 56 -20.56 3.81 39.82
CA ARG A 56 -21.18 2.60 40.36
C ARG A 56 -20.25 1.45 40.00
N LYS A 57 -19.89 0.62 40.96
CA LYS A 57 -19.13 -0.63 40.77
C LYS A 57 -19.99 -1.69 40.06
N GLY A 58 -20.74 -1.26 39.03
CA GLY A 58 -21.31 -2.12 38.01
C GLY A 58 -20.24 -2.33 36.96
N ASN A 59 -19.60 -3.50 37.06
CA ASN A 59 -19.13 -4.25 35.91
C ASN A 59 -18.29 -3.48 34.85
N ILE A 60 -17.27 -2.73 35.29
CA ILE A 60 -16.22 -2.15 34.42
C ILE A 60 -15.65 -3.24 33.48
N ARG A 61 -15.50 -4.49 33.96
CA ARG A 61 -15.11 -5.62 33.11
C ARG A 61 -16.11 -5.90 31.99
N SER A 62 -17.42 -5.86 32.24
CA SER A 62 -18.39 -6.08 31.15
C SER A 62 -18.52 -4.90 30.21
N ASP A 63 -18.28 -3.67 30.68
CA ASP A 63 -18.34 -2.49 29.82
C ASP A 63 -17.07 -2.36 28.97
N VAL A 64 -15.91 -2.75 29.51
CA VAL A 64 -14.65 -2.94 28.76
C VAL A 64 -14.76 -4.13 27.80
N GLU A 65 -15.35 -5.25 28.20
CA GLU A 65 -15.62 -6.38 27.29
C GLU A 65 -16.66 -6.02 26.21
N LYS A 66 -17.69 -5.22 26.53
CA LYS A 66 -18.66 -4.73 25.56
C LYS A 66 -18.05 -3.71 24.60
N THR A 67 -17.19 -2.82 25.06
CA THR A 67 -16.47 -1.86 24.19
C THR A 67 -15.44 -2.58 23.33
N ASN A 68 -14.62 -3.48 23.90
CA ASN A 68 -13.71 -4.34 23.13
C ASN A 68 -14.44 -5.26 22.13
N LYS A 69 -15.66 -5.70 22.45
CA LYS A 69 -16.48 -6.49 21.52
C LYS A 69 -17.14 -5.61 20.46
N ALA A 70 -17.54 -4.38 20.78
CA ALA A 70 -18.09 -3.42 19.82
C ALA A 70 -17.02 -2.92 18.83
N GLU A 71 -15.76 -2.76 19.27
CA GLU A 71 -14.62 -2.44 18.38
C GLU A 71 -14.27 -3.59 17.42
N ARG A 72 -14.64 -4.83 17.76
CA ARG A 72 -14.47 -6.02 16.90
C ARG A 72 -15.64 -6.28 15.96
N VAL A 73 -16.70 -5.47 16.03
CA VAL A 73 -17.87 -5.61 15.15
C VAL A 73 -17.86 -4.45 14.18
N ILE A 74 -17.79 -4.75 12.89
CA ILE A 74 -17.86 -3.75 11.84
C ILE A 74 -19.19 -2.98 11.90
N SER A 75 -19.12 -1.66 11.77
CA SER A 75 -20.30 -0.80 11.79
C SER A 75 -21.22 -1.07 10.59
N GLU A 76 -22.52 -0.76 10.71
CA GLU A 76 -23.46 -0.90 9.59
C GLU A 76 -23.03 -0.05 8.38
N THR A 77 -22.50 1.15 8.62
CA THR A 77 -21.97 2.04 7.57
C THR A 77 -20.76 1.43 6.88
N ASP A 78 -19.80 0.89 7.63
CA ASP A 78 -18.63 0.23 7.07
C ASP A 78 -19.04 -1.03 6.28
N ARG A 79 -19.97 -1.81 6.81
CA ARG A 79 -20.49 -2.99 6.11
C ARG A 79 -21.20 -2.61 4.81
N ALA A 80 -22.01 -1.55 4.81
CA ALA A 80 -22.64 -1.05 3.60
C ALA A 80 -21.61 -0.61 2.55
N LYS A 81 -20.52 0.04 2.96
CA LYS A 81 -19.38 0.38 2.08
C LYS A 81 -18.74 -0.88 1.49
N LEU A 82 -18.33 -1.82 2.36
CA LEU A 82 -17.62 -3.03 1.92
C LEU A 82 -18.48 -3.94 1.05
N ASN A 83 -19.80 -3.95 1.23
CA ASN A 83 -20.72 -4.69 0.34
C ASN A 83 -20.65 -4.20 -1.12
N GLY A 84 -20.21 -2.96 -1.36
CA GLY A 84 -19.98 -2.43 -2.70
C GLY A 84 -18.61 -2.77 -3.29
N TRP A 85 -17.70 -3.31 -2.48
CA TRP A 85 -16.35 -3.61 -2.93
C TRP A 85 -16.26 -4.97 -3.60
N LYS A 86 -15.59 -5.03 -4.76
CA LYS A 86 -15.46 -6.28 -5.53
C LYS A 86 -14.68 -7.36 -4.78
N TYR A 87 -13.68 -6.95 -4.00
CA TYR A 87 -12.82 -7.82 -3.20
C TYR A 87 -12.72 -7.26 -1.78
N ALA A 88 -13.84 -7.31 -1.05
CA ALA A 88 -13.89 -6.85 0.33
C ALA A 88 -12.99 -7.71 1.24
N PRO A 89 -12.17 -7.10 2.13
CA PRO A 89 -11.45 -7.84 3.15
C PRO A 89 -12.40 -8.49 4.16
N SER A 90 -11.90 -9.45 4.94
CA SER A 90 -12.61 -9.96 6.11
C SER A 90 -12.87 -8.83 7.12
N ASP A 91 -13.91 -8.95 7.95
CA ASP A 91 -14.21 -7.95 8.98
C ASP A 91 -13.00 -7.74 9.92
N GLU A 92 -12.31 -8.82 10.28
CA GLU A 92 -11.12 -8.76 11.15
C GLU A 92 -9.97 -7.99 10.48
N LEU A 93 -9.66 -8.31 9.22
CA LEU A 93 -8.60 -7.64 8.48
C LEU A 93 -8.93 -6.17 8.24
N TYR A 94 -10.19 -5.85 7.90
CA TYR A 94 -10.66 -4.49 7.76
C TYR A 94 -10.49 -3.70 9.05
N LEU A 95 -10.95 -4.21 10.19
CA LEU A 95 -10.86 -3.51 11.47
C LEU A 95 -9.40 -3.30 11.89
N LYS A 96 -8.54 -4.32 11.69
CA LYS A 96 -7.11 -4.24 12.00
C LYS A 96 -6.39 -3.17 11.18
N TYR A 97 -6.71 -3.06 9.89
CA TYR A 97 -6.06 -2.13 8.95
C TYR A 97 -7.01 -1.04 8.44
N LYS A 98 -7.98 -0.63 9.26
CA LYS A 98 -9.05 0.29 8.84
C LYS A 98 -8.49 1.59 8.28
N HIS A 99 -7.45 2.12 8.91
CA HIS A 99 -6.76 3.32 8.46
C HIS A 99 -6.16 3.19 7.05
N VAL A 100 -5.68 2.00 6.67
CA VAL A 100 -5.15 1.72 5.32
C VAL A 100 -6.29 1.58 4.32
N TYR A 101 -7.33 0.81 4.65
CA TYR A 101 -8.49 0.60 3.75
C TYR A 101 -9.32 1.87 3.53
N ASP A 102 -9.44 2.73 4.54
CA ASP A 102 -10.17 3.98 4.46
C ASP A 102 -9.36 5.12 3.80
N ASN A 103 -8.09 4.87 3.49
CA ASN A 103 -7.23 5.88 2.88
C ASN A 103 -7.49 5.97 1.36
N PRO A 104 -8.03 7.10 0.84
CA PRO A 104 -8.30 7.26 -0.59
C PRO A 104 -7.03 7.26 -1.46
N LYS A 105 -5.85 7.48 -0.86
CA LYS A 105 -4.56 7.29 -1.55
C LYS A 105 -4.37 5.84 -2.00
N TYR A 106 -4.87 4.89 -1.21
CA TYR A 106 -4.59 3.46 -1.37
C TYR A 106 -5.75 2.68 -1.99
N PHE A 107 -6.99 3.05 -1.67
CA PHE A 107 -8.18 2.36 -2.17
C PHE A 107 -9.22 3.37 -2.66
N LYS A 108 -9.84 3.09 -3.80
CA LYS A 108 -11.05 3.79 -4.23
C LYS A 108 -12.19 3.42 -3.29
N GLN A 109 -12.73 4.40 -2.56
CA GLN A 109 -13.64 4.13 -1.45
C GLN A 109 -15.00 3.59 -1.91
N GLU A 110 -15.36 3.84 -3.17
CA GLU A 110 -16.60 3.38 -3.79
C GLU A 110 -16.54 1.92 -4.24
N THR A 111 -15.38 1.43 -4.69
CA THR A 111 -15.25 0.13 -5.36
C THR A 111 -14.29 -0.85 -4.69
N GLY A 112 -13.43 -0.36 -3.80
CA GLY A 112 -12.34 -1.13 -3.20
C GLY A 112 -11.18 -1.41 -4.14
N GLU A 113 -11.16 -0.80 -5.32
CA GLU A 113 -10.02 -0.93 -6.24
C GLU A 113 -8.76 -0.32 -5.63
N ILE A 114 -7.64 -1.02 -5.79
CA ILE A 114 -6.34 -0.58 -5.30
C ILE A 114 -5.80 0.55 -6.20
N ASN A 115 -5.35 1.62 -5.55
CA ASN A 115 -4.49 2.63 -6.15
C ASN A 115 -3.03 2.25 -5.87
N TRP A 116 -2.36 1.68 -6.87
CA TRP A 116 -0.95 1.30 -6.78
C TRP A 116 -0.03 2.55 -6.81
N PRO A 117 1.22 2.45 -6.33
CA PRO A 117 2.23 3.49 -6.53
C PRO A 117 2.33 3.88 -8.01
N GLY A 118 2.50 5.18 -8.29
CA GLY A 118 2.50 5.73 -9.66
C GLY A 118 1.13 6.14 -10.21
N THR A 119 0.06 5.92 -9.46
CA THR A 119 -1.27 6.44 -9.83
C THR A 119 -1.49 7.85 -9.28
N ASN A 120 -2.44 8.60 -9.86
CA ASN A 120 -2.87 9.91 -9.36
C ASN A 120 -1.75 10.97 -9.22
N GLY A 121 -0.72 10.91 -10.07
CA GLY A 121 0.39 11.86 -10.07
C GLY A 121 1.52 11.53 -9.09
N ASP A 122 1.47 10.38 -8.42
CA ASP A 122 2.60 9.83 -7.67
C ASP A 122 3.78 9.50 -8.62
N PRO A 123 5.04 9.80 -8.25
CA PRO A 123 6.19 9.67 -9.16
C PRO A 123 6.74 8.25 -9.30
N ASN A 124 6.29 7.30 -8.48
CA ASN A 124 6.78 5.92 -8.53
C ASN A 124 6.28 5.20 -9.79
N ILE A 125 7.00 4.19 -10.25
CA ILE A 125 6.62 3.44 -11.47
C ILE A 125 6.89 1.96 -11.22
N ASP A 126 5.92 1.09 -11.53
CA ASP A 126 6.01 -0.35 -11.34
C ASP A 126 6.44 -0.75 -9.91
N GLY A 127 6.02 0.04 -8.91
CA GLY A 127 6.39 -0.15 -7.50
C GLY A 127 7.81 0.30 -7.11
N PHE A 128 8.63 0.77 -8.06
CA PHE A 128 9.97 1.29 -7.77
C PHE A 128 9.92 2.74 -7.30
N VAL A 129 10.79 3.09 -6.35
CA VAL A 129 11.01 4.48 -5.93
C VAL A 129 11.40 5.33 -7.16
N ASN A 130 10.57 6.31 -7.51
CA ASN A 130 10.74 7.18 -8.69
C ASN A 130 10.93 6.42 -10.03
N GLY A 131 10.52 5.15 -10.10
CA GLY A 131 10.76 4.30 -11.27
C GLY A 131 12.23 3.86 -11.44
N GLU A 132 13.08 4.04 -10.42
CA GLU A 132 14.50 3.70 -10.49
C GLU A 132 14.74 2.21 -10.32
N TYR A 133 15.38 1.61 -11.32
CA TYR A 133 15.83 0.22 -11.30
C TYR A 133 17.12 0.04 -12.10
N LYS A 134 17.80 -1.09 -11.87
CA LYS A 134 18.85 -1.62 -12.73
C LYS A 134 18.40 -2.95 -13.35
N ILE A 135 18.99 -3.32 -14.48
CA ILE A 135 18.86 -4.70 -14.98
C ILE A 135 19.83 -5.57 -14.16
N GLU A 136 19.29 -6.66 -13.59
CA GLU A 136 20.05 -7.63 -12.81
C GLU A 136 19.81 -9.04 -13.37
N THR A 137 20.87 -9.83 -13.51
CA THR A 137 20.76 -11.25 -13.86
C THR A 137 20.71 -12.06 -12.57
N LEU A 138 19.56 -12.68 -12.30
CA LEU A 138 19.42 -13.62 -11.19
C LEU A 138 20.13 -14.92 -11.58
N LYS A 139 21.05 -15.40 -10.73
CA LYS A 139 21.89 -16.57 -11.02
C LYS A 139 21.33 -17.84 -10.38
N PRO A 140 21.63 -19.03 -10.95
CA PRO A 140 21.25 -20.30 -10.34
C PRO A 140 21.67 -20.40 -8.87
N GLY A 141 20.79 -20.95 -8.04
CA GLY A 141 20.95 -21.07 -6.60
C GLY A 141 20.45 -19.89 -5.78
N LEU A 142 20.18 -18.73 -6.39
CA LEU A 142 19.54 -17.61 -5.69
C LEU A 142 18.11 -17.97 -5.30
N GLU A 143 17.72 -17.64 -4.07
CA GLU A 143 16.36 -17.84 -3.58
C GLU A 143 15.57 -16.53 -3.61
N ILE A 144 14.37 -16.60 -4.17
CA ILE A 144 13.42 -15.50 -4.29
C ILE A 144 12.06 -15.95 -3.78
N ASP A 145 11.21 -15.03 -3.36
CA ASP A 145 9.89 -15.35 -2.87
C ASP A 145 8.82 -14.35 -3.33
N ARG A 146 7.55 -14.74 -3.15
CA ARG A 146 6.40 -13.94 -3.56
C ARG A 146 5.17 -14.26 -2.73
N PHE A 147 4.39 -13.23 -2.43
CA PHE A 147 2.98 -13.35 -2.05
C PHE A 147 2.09 -13.22 -3.30
N GLY A 148 1.19 -14.19 -3.52
CA GLY A 148 0.20 -14.14 -4.60
C GLY A 148 -0.03 -15.49 -5.29
N SER A 149 -1.27 -15.73 -5.70
CA SER A 149 -1.73 -16.97 -6.33
C SER A 149 -1.76 -16.93 -7.87
N ASN A 150 -1.65 -15.76 -8.49
CA ASN A 150 -1.82 -15.62 -9.94
C ASN A 150 -0.60 -16.16 -10.73
N PRO A 151 -0.77 -17.13 -11.65
CA PRO A 151 0.31 -17.65 -12.50
C PRO A 151 0.95 -16.58 -13.41
N GLY A 152 0.23 -15.50 -13.72
CA GLY A 152 0.75 -14.36 -14.48
C GLY A 152 1.60 -13.39 -13.66
N GLY A 153 1.89 -13.67 -12.39
CA GLY A 153 2.70 -12.81 -11.53
C GLY A 153 4.13 -12.59 -12.05
N GLN A 154 4.69 -11.41 -11.83
CA GLN A 154 6.03 -11.00 -12.31
C GLN A 154 6.81 -10.17 -11.28
N TYR A 155 6.42 -10.23 -10.00
CA TYR A 155 7.06 -9.47 -8.92
C TYR A 155 7.53 -10.44 -7.83
N PHE A 156 8.81 -10.39 -7.50
CA PHE A 156 9.44 -11.22 -6.48
C PHE A 156 10.26 -10.33 -5.54
N SER A 157 10.72 -10.88 -4.44
CA SER A 157 11.74 -10.26 -3.58
C SER A 157 12.84 -11.29 -3.27
N PRO A 158 14.01 -10.85 -2.78
CA PRO A 158 14.94 -11.78 -2.14
C PRO A 158 14.23 -12.59 -1.06
N ALA A 159 14.49 -13.90 -1.01
CA ALA A 159 13.86 -14.78 -0.02
C ALA A 159 14.14 -14.28 1.41
N GLY A 160 13.09 -14.23 2.23
CA GLY A 160 13.18 -13.76 3.62
C GLY A 160 13.02 -12.25 3.80
N SER A 161 12.74 -11.49 2.73
CA SER A 161 12.36 -10.08 2.84
C SER A 161 11.08 -9.94 3.68
N SER A 162 11.05 -8.99 4.62
CA SER A 162 9.89 -8.79 5.50
C SER A 162 8.66 -8.34 4.70
N TYR A 163 7.46 -8.53 5.25
CA TYR A 163 6.22 -8.12 4.58
C TYR A 163 6.17 -6.60 4.38
N GLU A 164 6.58 -5.85 5.40
CA GLU A 164 6.58 -4.39 5.46
C GLU A 164 7.56 -3.80 4.42
N SER A 165 8.68 -4.49 4.17
CA SER A 165 9.65 -4.06 3.15
C SER A 165 9.12 -4.16 1.73
N ARG A 166 8.01 -4.88 1.52
CA ARG A 166 7.39 -5.11 0.20
C ARG A 166 6.30 -4.12 -0.14
N ALA A 167 5.86 -3.33 0.83
CA ALA A 167 4.77 -2.36 0.67
C ALA A 167 3.54 -2.93 -0.06
N LEU A 168 3.08 -4.12 0.38
CA LEU A 168 1.92 -4.79 -0.17
C LEU A 168 0.65 -4.42 0.61
N PRO A 169 -0.53 -4.37 -0.03
CA PRO A 169 -1.77 -4.05 0.65
C PRO A 169 -2.13 -5.16 1.66
N PRO A 170 -2.82 -4.87 2.77
CA PRO A 170 -2.95 -5.82 3.88
C PRO A 170 -3.46 -7.23 3.51
N HIS A 171 -4.40 -7.34 2.56
CA HIS A 171 -4.96 -8.63 2.11
C HIS A 171 -3.96 -9.54 1.37
N MET A 172 -2.81 -9.02 0.94
CA MET A 172 -1.77 -9.87 0.35
C MET A 172 -1.12 -10.79 1.37
N SER A 173 -1.20 -10.49 2.67
CA SER A 173 -0.74 -11.37 3.75
C SER A 173 -1.55 -12.68 3.86
N GLU A 174 -2.76 -12.71 3.31
CA GLU A 174 -3.62 -13.89 3.23
C GLU A 174 -3.45 -14.67 1.92
N GLN A 175 -2.64 -14.16 0.97
CA GLN A 175 -2.34 -14.87 -0.27
C GLN A 175 -1.25 -15.93 -0.06
N PRO A 176 -1.18 -16.95 -0.94
CA PRO A 176 -0.09 -17.92 -0.90
C PRO A 176 1.27 -17.24 -0.91
N TYR A 177 2.09 -17.60 0.06
CA TYR A 177 3.50 -17.29 0.08
C TYR A 177 4.26 -18.48 -0.50
N THR A 178 5.12 -18.23 -1.48
CA THR A 178 5.89 -19.28 -2.15
C THR A 178 7.33 -18.85 -2.29
N LYS A 179 8.25 -19.74 -1.94
CA LYS A 179 9.68 -19.57 -2.19
C LYS A 179 10.06 -20.35 -3.43
N TYR A 180 10.98 -19.77 -4.18
CA TYR A 180 11.54 -20.33 -5.39
C TYR A 180 13.05 -20.31 -5.34
N ARG A 181 13.68 -21.30 -5.97
CA ARG A 181 15.10 -21.27 -6.30
C ARG A 181 15.27 -21.01 -7.79
N VAL A 182 16.18 -20.12 -8.14
CA VAL A 182 16.59 -19.90 -9.53
C VAL A 182 17.40 -21.10 -10.00
N VAL A 183 17.00 -21.68 -11.12
CA VAL A 183 17.62 -22.87 -11.74
C VAL A 183 18.38 -22.50 -13.01
N LYS A 184 17.81 -21.61 -13.83
CA LYS A 184 18.48 -20.99 -15.00
C LYS A 184 18.55 -19.49 -14.79
N GLU A 185 19.62 -18.86 -15.26
CA GLU A 185 19.73 -17.41 -15.13
C GLU A 185 18.70 -16.66 -15.99
N PHE A 186 18.17 -15.56 -15.48
CA PHE A 186 17.29 -14.66 -16.24
C PHE A 186 17.40 -13.23 -15.73
N GLN A 187 17.06 -12.27 -16.59
CA GLN A 187 17.11 -10.86 -16.28
C GLN A 187 15.82 -10.38 -15.60
N VAL A 188 15.99 -9.46 -14.65
CA VAL A 188 14.91 -8.73 -13.99
C VAL A 188 15.26 -7.25 -13.89
N ARG A 189 14.25 -6.42 -13.68
CA ARG A 189 14.44 -5.08 -13.11
C ARG A 189 14.56 -5.23 -11.61
N SER A 190 15.65 -4.72 -11.04
CA SER A 190 15.98 -4.79 -9.61
C SER A 190 16.10 -3.38 -9.04
N GLY A 191 15.46 -3.12 -7.92
CA GLY A 191 15.40 -1.77 -7.35
C GLY A 191 14.62 -1.70 -6.05
N LYS A 192 14.66 -0.52 -5.43
CA LYS A 192 13.97 -0.26 -4.16
C LYS A 192 12.46 -0.16 -4.36
N ILE A 193 11.72 -0.77 -3.45
CA ILE A 193 10.27 -0.71 -3.38
C ILE A 193 9.84 0.61 -2.77
N ALA A 194 8.92 1.31 -3.41
CA ALA A 194 8.36 2.55 -2.90
C ALA A 194 7.53 2.31 -1.62
N PRO A 195 7.66 3.16 -0.57
CA PRO A 195 6.78 3.10 0.59
C PRO A 195 5.31 3.29 0.19
N TRP A 196 4.43 2.39 0.60
CA TRP A 196 3.02 2.42 0.25
C TRP A 196 2.17 1.62 1.25
N PHE A 197 0.85 1.80 1.27
CA PHE A 197 -0.07 1.13 2.21
C PHE A 197 0.30 1.29 3.70
N ASP A 198 0.93 2.41 4.05
CA ASP A 198 1.52 2.69 5.38
C ASP A 198 2.64 1.72 5.82
N GLU A 199 3.16 0.94 4.88
CA GLU A 199 4.34 0.11 5.06
C GLU A 199 5.62 0.85 4.64
N VAL A 200 6.74 0.42 5.22
CA VAL A 200 8.04 1.11 5.08
C VAL A 200 8.58 1.03 3.65
N GLY A 201 8.29 -0.04 2.90
CA GLY A 201 8.94 -0.28 1.61
C GLY A 201 10.46 -0.42 1.76
N GLU A 202 11.23 0.18 0.86
CA GLU A 202 12.70 0.20 0.85
C GLU A 202 13.40 -1.17 0.71
N GLY A 203 12.64 -2.27 0.71
CA GLY A 203 13.11 -3.59 0.30
C GLY A 203 13.48 -3.62 -1.19
N ILE A 204 14.08 -4.72 -1.63
CA ILE A 204 14.38 -4.94 -3.05
C ILE A 204 13.26 -5.75 -3.67
N GLN A 205 12.75 -5.27 -4.81
CA GLN A 205 11.92 -6.10 -5.69
C GLN A 205 12.69 -6.53 -6.93
N TYR A 206 12.34 -7.71 -7.42
CA TYR A 206 12.68 -8.22 -8.73
C TYR A 206 11.41 -8.23 -9.58
N ASN A 207 11.34 -7.34 -10.57
CA ASN A 207 10.27 -7.30 -11.55
C ASN A 207 10.74 -7.99 -12.84
N SER A 208 10.10 -9.10 -13.17
CA SER A 208 10.38 -9.94 -14.35
C SER A 208 9.51 -9.59 -15.55
N GLN A 209 9.07 -8.34 -15.71
CA GLN A 209 8.44 -7.82 -16.94
C GLN A 209 9.47 -7.61 -18.06
N LEU A 210 10.23 -8.67 -18.30
CA LEU A 210 11.16 -8.91 -19.39
C LEU A 210 10.81 -10.27 -20.01
N GLU A 211 11.62 -10.71 -20.94
CA GLU A 211 11.42 -11.97 -21.64
C GLU A 211 12.48 -13.01 -21.26
N ILE A 212 12.07 -14.27 -21.30
CA ILE A 212 12.89 -15.47 -21.20
C ILE A 212 12.75 -16.28 -22.48
N VAL A 213 13.63 -17.24 -22.67
CA VAL A 213 13.62 -18.13 -23.84
C VAL A 213 13.03 -19.48 -23.44
N ASP A 214 12.02 -19.96 -24.16
CA ASP A 214 11.50 -21.32 -23.97
C ASP A 214 12.46 -22.40 -24.52
N ASP A 215 12.12 -23.67 -24.33
CA ASP A 215 12.96 -24.79 -24.77
C ASP A 215 13.13 -24.89 -26.30
N PHE A 216 12.34 -24.13 -27.07
CA PHE A 216 12.39 -24.07 -28.53
C PHE A 216 13.07 -22.81 -29.06
N GLY A 217 13.56 -21.92 -28.19
CA GLY A 217 14.22 -20.69 -28.59
C GLY A 217 13.29 -19.49 -28.78
N ASN A 218 12.00 -19.57 -28.45
CA ASN A 218 11.09 -18.43 -28.59
C ASN A 218 11.11 -17.54 -27.35
N MET A 219 10.95 -16.24 -27.56
CA MET A 219 10.79 -15.26 -26.48
C MET A 219 9.41 -15.40 -25.82
N GLN A 220 9.40 -15.49 -24.51
CA GLN A 220 8.20 -15.61 -23.69
C GLN A 220 8.27 -14.61 -22.53
N LYS A 221 7.11 -14.11 -22.09
CA LYS A 221 7.04 -13.29 -20.88
C LYS A 221 7.52 -14.09 -19.67
N ALA A 222 8.36 -13.50 -18.83
CA ALA A 222 8.84 -14.16 -17.62
C ALA A 222 7.81 -14.09 -16.46
N THR A 223 6.64 -14.70 -16.67
CA THR A 223 5.63 -14.92 -15.62
C THR A 223 6.04 -16.07 -14.70
N VAL A 224 5.49 -16.13 -13.47
CA VAL A 224 5.67 -17.28 -12.57
C VAL A 224 5.42 -18.60 -13.29
N LYS A 225 4.32 -18.70 -14.06
CA LYS A 225 4.00 -19.89 -14.83
C LYS A 225 5.09 -20.25 -15.84
N ASN A 226 5.51 -19.30 -16.67
CA ASN A 226 6.51 -19.58 -17.71
C ASN A 226 7.89 -19.87 -17.12
N LEU A 227 8.27 -19.19 -16.03
CA LEU A 227 9.51 -19.45 -15.32
C LEU A 227 9.54 -20.87 -14.74
N LEU A 228 8.41 -21.37 -14.23
CA LEU A 228 8.27 -22.76 -13.77
C LEU A 228 8.25 -23.74 -14.94
N ASP A 229 7.39 -23.51 -15.93
CA ASP A 229 7.19 -24.42 -17.07
C ASP A 229 8.47 -24.64 -17.87
N PHE A 230 9.29 -23.60 -18.04
CA PHE A 230 10.56 -23.67 -18.76
C PHE A 230 11.77 -23.90 -17.84
N GLY A 231 11.54 -24.19 -16.56
CA GLY A 231 12.57 -24.58 -15.60
C GLY A 231 13.60 -23.50 -15.29
N TYR A 232 13.21 -22.21 -15.33
CA TYR A 232 14.04 -21.11 -14.84
C TYR A 232 14.01 -21.00 -13.32
N ILE A 233 12.90 -21.38 -12.70
CA ILE A 233 12.76 -21.45 -11.24
C ILE A 233 12.09 -22.77 -10.85
N GLU A 234 12.30 -23.21 -9.62
CA GLU A 234 11.60 -24.32 -8.99
C GLU A 234 10.97 -23.85 -7.66
N ILE A 235 9.84 -24.45 -7.27
CA ILE A 235 9.24 -24.19 -5.94
C ILE A 235 10.04 -24.96 -4.89
N ILE A 236 10.36 -24.30 -3.79
CA ILE A 236 11.09 -24.91 -2.66
C ILE A 236 10.30 -24.87 -1.33
N GLU A 237 9.31 -23.98 -1.22
CA GLU A 237 8.38 -23.88 -0.07
C GLU A 237 7.07 -23.22 -0.50
#